data_AF-A0A383ENN6-F1
#
_entry.id   AF-A0A383ENN6-F1
#
_cell.length_a   1.000
_cell.length_b   1.000
_cell.length_c   1.000
_cell.angle_alpha   90.00
_cell.angle_beta   90.00
_cell.angle_gamma   90.00
#
_symmetry.space_group_name_H-M   'P 1'
#
loop_
_entity.id
_entity.type
_entity.pdbx_description
1 polymer ?
#
loop_
_entity_poly.entity_id
_entity_poly.type
_entity_poly.pdbx_seq_one_letter_code
_entity_poly.pdbx_strand_id
1 'polypeptide(L)'
;MEYKLQSYDEMFEHIIYQTRYVEKIIDTIVIVPEKNILPKFLNRLVYQIPKSTIDHNLIDDIEKKKDLITNKYYFINNKPHINIGTYLNDKVGMVIDLAPEFNSHLSGLFGATRNMNNKWNVNGELDIKLENIWNTMESV
;
A
#
# COMPACT_ATOMS: atom_id res chain seq x y z
N MET A 1 1.12 6.10 -24.11
CA MET A 1 1.45 6.81 -25.35
C MET A 1 2.43 5.94 -26.12
N GLU A 2 2.13 5.62 -27.37
CA GLU A 2 3.03 4.85 -28.24
C GLU A 2 3.46 5.72 -29.41
N TYR A 3 4.72 5.59 -29.82
CA TYR A 3 5.26 6.26 -30.98
C TYR A 3 5.32 5.27 -32.13
N LYS A 4 4.55 5.51 -33.19
CA LYS A 4 4.63 4.73 -34.42
C LYS A 4 5.46 5.50 -35.43
N LEU A 5 6.49 4.86 -35.97
CA LEU A 5 7.26 5.44 -37.08
C LEU A 5 6.30 5.75 -38.24
N GLN A 6 6.28 7.02 -38.66
CA GLN A 6 5.43 7.50 -39.74
C GLN A 6 6.23 7.55 -41.05
N SER A 7 7.41 8.16 -41.01
CA SER A 7 8.31 8.27 -42.17
C SER A 7 9.74 8.56 -41.71
N TYR A 8 10.71 8.25 -42.58
CA TYR A 8 12.10 8.66 -42.44
C TYR A 8 12.68 8.97 -43.82
N ASP A 9 13.72 9.80 -43.88
CA ASP A 9 14.49 10.07 -45.10
C ASP A 9 15.61 9.03 -45.30
N GLU A 10 16.19 8.96 -46.51
CA GLU A 10 17.19 7.93 -46.86
C GLU A 10 18.44 7.95 -45.96
N MET A 11 18.75 9.10 -45.37
CA MET A 11 19.89 9.28 -44.47
C MET A 11 19.53 9.16 -42.97
N PHE A 12 18.25 8.94 -42.65
CA PHE A 12 17.71 8.91 -41.27
C PHE A 12 17.96 10.17 -40.45
N GLU A 13 18.19 11.32 -41.10
CA GLU A 13 18.34 12.62 -40.42
C GLU A 13 16.99 13.18 -39.97
N HIS A 14 15.90 12.81 -40.65
CA HIS A 14 14.55 13.26 -40.33
C HIS A 14 13.63 12.06 -40.08
N ILE A 15 13.44 11.71 -38.81
CA ILE A 15 12.55 10.64 -38.39
C ILE A 15 11.27 11.23 -37.80
N ILE A 16 10.14 11.00 -38.47
CA ILE A 16 8.83 11.48 -38.02
C ILE A 16 8.10 10.32 -37.33
N TYR A 17 7.67 10.58 -36.10
CA TYR A 17 6.82 9.66 -35.34
C TYR A 17 5.42 10.24 -35.23
N GLN A 18 4.43 9.37 -35.41
CA GLN A 18 3.06 9.66 -35.05
C GLN A 18 2.80 9.16 -33.63
N THR A 19 2.29 10.04 -32.76
CA THR A 19 1.82 9.66 -31.44
C THR A 19 0.47 8.98 -31.56
N ARG A 20 0.32 7.81 -30.95
CA ARG A 20 -0.96 7.13 -30.79
C ARG A 20 -1.28 6.97 -29.32
N TYR A 21 -2.48 7.39 -28.94
CA TYR A 21 -3.03 7.06 -27.63
C TYR A 21 -3.56 5.63 -27.69
N VAL A 22 -2.95 4.74 -26.92
CA VAL A 22 -3.39 3.36 -26.76
C VAL A 22 -3.74 3.21 -25.29
N GLU A 23 -5.03 3.02 -25.03
CA GLU A 23 -5.51 2.66 -23.70
C GLU A 23 -5.00 1.25 -23.39
N LYS A 24 -4.27 1.12 -22.28
CA LYS A 24 -3.85 -0.17 -21.74
C LYS A 24 -4.48 -0.38 -20.37
N ILE A 25 -4.97 -1.58 -20.12
CA ILE A 25 -5.55 -1.94 -18.81
C ILE A 25 -4.41 -2.43 -17.92
N ILE A 26 -4.37 -1.94 -16.67
CA ILE A 26 -3.52 -2.53 -15.63
C ILE A 26 -4.18 -3.85 -15.23
N ASP A 27 -3.61 -4.96 -15.70
CA ASP A 27 -4.18 -6.30 -15.53
C ASP A 27 -3.67 -7.01 -14.28
N THR A 28 -2.54 -6.56 -13.73
CA THR A 28 -1.86 -7.19 -12.60
C THR A 28 -1.50 -6.16 -11.56
N ILE A 29 -1.78 -6.50 -10.30
CA ILE A 29 -1.39 -5.69 -9.14
C ILE A 29 -0.62 -6.61 -8.19
N VAL A 30 0.56 -6.18 -7.79
CA VAL A 30 1.41 -6.85 -6.81
C VAL A 30 1.67 -5.90 -5.66
N ILE A 31 1.51 -6.37 -4.43
CA ILE A 31 1.85 -5.60 -3.22
C ILE A 31 3.11 -6.19 -2.62
N VAL A 32 4.10 -5.32 -2.38
CA VAL A 32 5.38 -5.67 -1.77
C VAL A 32 5.44 -5.00 -0.40
N PRO A 33 5.23 -5.74 0.70
CA PRO A 33 5.26 -5.15 2.03
C PRO A 33 6.69 -5.11 2.59
N GLU A 34 7.06 -4.03 3.27
CA GLU A 34 8.32 -3.92 4.02
C GLU A 34 8.33 -4.77 5.30
N LYS A 35 7.14 -5.07 5.83
CA LYS A 35 6.94 -5.92 7.02
C LYS A 35 6.25 -7.21 6.63
N ASN A 36 6.49 -8.26 7.42
CA ASN A 36 5.84 -9.55 7.19
C ASN A 36 4.32 -9.43 7.32
N ILE A 37 3.63 -9.77 6.24
CA ILE A 37 2.17 -9.90 6.17
C ILE A 37 1.88 -11.16 5.38
N LEU A 38 0.97 -12.01 5.87
CA LEU A 38 0.61 -13.24 5.16
C LEU A 38 -0.01 -12.89 3.79
N PRO A 39 0.36 -13.60 2.71
CA PRO A 39 -0.08 -13.29 1.35
C PRO A 39 -1.61 -13.17 1.18
N LYS A 40 -2.39 -13.96 1.93
CA LYS A 40 -3.86 -13.89 1.87
C LYS A 40 -4.43 -12.52 2.26
N PHE A 41 -3.79 -11.80 3.19
CA PHE A 41 -4.23 -10.46 3.59
C PHE A 41 -3.82 -9.41 2.56
N LEU A 42 -2.62 -9.54 1.98
CA LEU A 42 -2.20 -8.70 0.85
C LEU A 42 -3.12 -8.89 -0.36
N ASN A 43 -3.48 -10.14 -0.69
CA ASN A 43 -4.41 -10.43 -1.77
C ASN A 43 -5.79 -9.81 -1.52
N ARG A 44 -6.24 -9.77 -0.27
CA ARG A 44 -7.50 -9.08 0.09
C ARG A 44 -7.44 -7.59 -0.22
N LEU A 45 -6.30 -6.93 -0.03
CA LEU A 45 -6.08 -5.54 -0.44
C LEU A 45 -6.19 -5.41 -1.96
N VAL A 46 -5.49 -6.27 -2.70
CA VAL A 46 -5.48 -6.24 -4.17
C VAL A 46 -6.89 -6.34 -4.74
N TYR A 47 -7.73 -7.24 -4.21
CA TYR A 47 -9.13 -7.39 -4.66
C TYR A 47 -10.02 -6.17 -4.41
N GLN A 48 -9.59 -5.26 -3.54
CA GLN A 48 -10.35 -4.05 -3.19
C GLN A 48 -9.88 -2.83 -3.98
N ILE A 49 -8.73 -2.93 -4.66
CA ILE A 49 -8.22 -1.88 -5.52
C ILE A 49 -8.96 -1.96 -6.85
N PRO A 50 -9.67 -0.89 -7.28
CA PRO A 50 -10.34 -0.89 -8.57
C PRO A 50 -9.36 -1.14 -9.71
N LYS A 51 -9.82 -1.75 -10.80
CA LYS A 51 -9.03 -1.78 -12.04
C LYS A 51 -8.81 -0.36 -12.54
N SER A 52 -7.69 -0.10 -13.20
CA SER A 52 -7.39 1.18 -13.83
C SER A 52 -6.87 1.01 -15.23
N THR A 53 -7.09 2.03 -16.03
CA THR A 53 -6.63 2.20 -17.40
C THR A 53 -5.49 3.21 -17.42
N ILE A 54 -4.50 2.98 -18.28
CA ILE A 54 -3.49 3.99 -18.62
C ILE A 54 -4.16 4.97 -19.58
N ASP A 55 -4.74 6.01 -19.01
CA ASP A 55 -5.34 7.14 -19.72
C ASP A 55 -4.95 8.48 -19.07
N HIS A 56 -5.65 9.56 -19.44
CA HIS A 56 -5.35 10.92 -18.97
C HIS A 56 -5.64 11.12 -17.47
N ASN A 57 -6.48 10.27 -16.87
CA ASN A 57 -6.85 10.30 -15.46
C ASN A 57 -5.95 9.40 -14.59
N LEU A 58 -4.95 8.72 -15.17
CA LEU A 58 -4.12 7.74 -14.46
C LEU A 58 -3.51 8.30 -13.16
N ILE A 59 -3.06 9.56 -13.17
CA ILE A 59 -2.44 10.18 -12.00
C ILE A 59 -3.46 10.32 -10.86
N ASP A 60 -4.65 10.84 -11.16
CA ASP A 60 -5.73 11.00 -10.18
C ASP A 60 -6.22 9.64 -9.66
N ASP A 61 -6.29 8.64 -10.54
CA ASP A 61 -6.62 7.26 -10.19
C ASP A 61 -5.59 6.64 -9.24
N ILE A 62 -4.29 6.86 -9.49
CA ILE A 62 -3.22 6.41 -8.60
C ILE A 62 -3.33 7.08 -7.23
N GLU A 63 -3.58 8.40 -7.18
CA GLU A 63 -3.74 9.11 -5.91
C GLU A 63 -4.95 8.61 -5.12
N LYS A 64 -6.10 8.40 -5.78
CA LYS A 64 -7.27 7.79 -5.14
C LYS A 64 -6.98 6.38 -4.59
N LYS A 65 -6.17 5.58 -5.28
CA LYS A 65 -5.76 4.26 -4.77
C LYS A 65 -4.85 4.36 -3.56
N LYS A 66 -3.90 5.30 -3.56
CA LYS A 66 -3.06 5.57 -2.38
C LYS A 66 -3.93 5.94 -1.19
N ASP A 67 -4.87 6.86 -1.39
CA ASP A 67 -5.80 7.30 -0.35
C ASP A 67 -6.72 6.15 0.14
N LEU A 68 -7.20 5.30 -0.77
CA LEU A 68 -7.97 4.12 -0.42
C LEU A 68 -7.18 3.18 0.51
N ILE A 69 -5.90 2.95 0.20
CA ILE A 69 -5.03 2.07 0.98
C ILE A 69 -4.77 2.65 2.37
N THR A 70 -4.41 3.94 2.46
CA THR A 70 -4.11 4.61 3.75
C THR A 70 -5.35 4.75 4.62
N ASN A 71 -6.51 5.12 4.05
CA ASN A 71 -7.74 5.33 4.81
C ASN A 71 -8.34 4.04 5.37
N LYS A 72 -7.99 2.89 4.77
CA LYS A 72 -8.54 1.60 5.17
C LYS A 72 -7.80 0.94 6.32
N TYR A 73 -6.53 1.26 6.50
CA TYR A 73 -5.65 0.59 7.44
C TYR A 73 -4.83 1.61 8.21
N TYR A 74 -5.14 1.76 9.50
CA TYR A 74 -4.56 2.82 10.34
C TYR A 74 -3.03 2.69 10.54
N PHE A 75 -2.46 1.49 10.41
CA PHE A 75 -1.00 1.27 10.46
C PHE A 75 -0.31 1.57 9.12
N ILE A 76 -1.06 1.97 8.07
CA ILE A 76 -0.50 2.52 6.82
C ILE A 76 -0.68 4.04 6.87
N ASN A 77 0.20 4.71 7.59
CA ASN A 77 0.14 6.15 7.82
C ASN A 77 0.76 6.99 6.70
N ASN A 78 1.52 6.36 5.80
CA ASN A 78 2.15 7.01 4.65
C ASN A 78 1.55 6.49 3.34
N LYS A 79 1.38 7.38 2.36
CA LYS A 79 0.91 6.99 1.02
C LYS A 79 1.89 5.98 0.41
N PRO A 80 1.42 4.82 -0.08
CA PRO A 80 2.31 3.83 -0.67
C PRO A 80 2.95 4.36 -1.96
N HIS A 81 4.14 3.87 -2.25
CA HIS A 81 4.77 4.10 -3.55
C HIS A 81 4.15 3.15 -4.57
N ILE A 82 3.82 3.68 -5.76
CA ILE A 82 3.15 2.91 -6.82
C ILE A 82 3.95 3.07 -8.10
N ASN A 83 4.41 1.94 -8.63
CA ASN A 83 5.11 1.84 -9.90
C ASN A 83 4.24 1.10 -10.91
N ILE A 84 4.26 1.55 -12.17
CA ILE A 84 3.56 0.90 -13.27
C ILE A 84 4.58 0.57 -14.36
N GLY A 85 4.53 -0.65 -14.88
CA GLY A 85 5.45 -1.11 -15.91
C GLY A 85 4.80 -2.13 -16.82
N THR A 86 5.41 -2.33 -17.99
CA THR A 86 5.04 -3.43 -18.87
C THR A 86 5.78 -4.70 -18.49
N TYR A 87 5.13 -5.84 -18.65
CA TYR A 87 5.71 -7.17 -18.49
C TYR A 87 5.11 -8.09 -19.55
N LEU A 88 5.80 -9.20 -19.87
CA LEU A 88 5.33 -10.32 -20.72
C LEU A 88 4.23 -9.98 -21.76
N ASN A 89 4.61 -9.82 -23.03
CA ASN A 89 3.67 -9.61 -24.14
C ASN A 89 2.78 -8.36 -23.96
N ASP A 90 3.39 -7.21 -23.67
CA ASP A 90 2.72 -5.90 -23.53
C ASP A 90 1.66 -5.79 -22.42
N LYS A 91 1.62 -6.74 -21.49
CA LYS A 91 0.79 -6.64 -20.29
C LYS A 91 1.30 -5.54 -19.38
N VAL A 92 0.40 -4.97 -18.58
CA VAL A 92 0.72 -3.85 -17.70
C VAL A 92 0.49 -4.26 -16.26
N GLY A 93 1.54 -4.15 -15.46
CA GLY A 93 1.54 -4.43 -14.03
C GLY A 93 1.65 -3.15 -13.20
N MET A 94 1.04 -3.16 -12.03
CA MET A 94 1.22 -2.19 -10.96
C MET A 94 1.89 -2.87 -9.77
N VAL A 95 2.97 -2.28 -9.28
CA VAL A 95 3.64 -2.68 -8.04
C VAL A 95 3.37 -1.61 -6.99
N ILE A 96 2.90 -2.04 -5.82
CA ILE A 96 2.58 -1.18 -4.69
C ILE A 96 3.53 -1.54 -3.56
N ASP A 97 4.45 -0.64 -3.23
CA ASP A 97 5.36 -0.79 -2.11
C ASP A 97 4.64 -0.29 -0.85
N LEU A 98 4.47 -1.21 0.10
CA LEU A 98 3.69 -0.98 1.31
C LEU A 98 4.60 -0.95 2.54
N ALA A 99 4.67 0.20 3.20
CA ALA A 99 5.47 0.41 4.39
C ALA A 99 4.57 0.61 5.63
N PRO A 100 3.97 -0.46 6.19
CA PRO A 100 3.15 -0.33 7.39
C PRO A 100 4.02 -0.12 8.64
N GLU A 101 3.53 0.72 9.55
CA GLU A 101 4.13 1.04 10.83
C GLU A 101 3.32 0.41 11.97
N PHE A 102 3.62 -0.86 12.26
CA PHE A 102 3.00 -1.58 13.38
C PHE A 102 3.64 -1.19 14.71
N ASN A 103 2.82 -0.81 15.68
CA ASN A 103 3.21 -0.35 17.01
C ASN A 103 2.55 -1.23 18.09
N SER A 104 3.37 -1.93 18.87
CA SER A 104 2.90 -2.72 20.02
C SER A 104 3.44 -2.13 21.32
N HIS A 105 2.58 -1.92 22.32
CA HIS A 105 2.96 -1.39 23.62
C HIS A 105 2.23 -2.09 24.76
N LEU A 106 2.89 -2.14 25.91
CA LEU A 106 2.38 -2.63 27.17
C LEU A 106 2.66 -1.54 28.20
N SER A 107 1.63 -0.99 28.82
CA SER A 107 1.78 0.02 29.87
C SER A 107 0.88 -0.32 31.06
N GLY A 108 1.25 0.14 32.25
CA GLY A 108 0.45 -0.11 33.44
C GLY A 108 0.84 0.79 34.60
N LEU A 109 -0.10 0.97 35.51
CA LEU A 109 0.06 1.75 36.73
C LEU A 109 -0.36 0.90 37.92
N PHE A 110 0.48 0.80 38.93
CA PHE A 110 0.18 0.07 40.16
C PHE A 110 0.36 0.98 41.38
N GLY A 111 -0.59 0.93 42.30
CA GLY A 111 -0.57 1.69 43.54
C GLY A 111 -0.84 0.78 44.73
N ALA A 112 -0.02 0.91 45.76
CA ALA A 112 -0.23 0.25 47.04
C ALA A 112 -0.48 1.30 48.12
N THR A 113 -1.58 1.16 48.86
CA THR A 113 -1.89 2.01 50.00
C THR A 113 -2.07 1.16 51.24
N ARG A 114 -1.55 1.64 52.38
CA ARG A 114 -1.75 0.99 53.67
C ARG A 114 -2.90 1.68 54.38
N ASN A 115 -3.94 0.92 54.72
CA ASN A 115 -5.08 1.48 55.44
C ASN A 115 -4.77 1.66 56.94
N MET A 116 -5.66 2.37 57.66
CA MET A 116 -5.54 2.62 59.10
C MET A 116 -5.45 1.35 59.97
N ASN A 117 -5.86 0.19 59.43
CA ASN A 117 -5.78 -1.11 60.11
C ASN A 117 -4.52 -1.91 59.72
N ASN A 118 -3.48 -1.24 59.22
CA ASN A 118 -2.23 -1.85 58.74
C ASN A 118 -2.38 -2.85 57.57
N LYS A 119 -3.54 -2.94 56.92
CA LYS A 119 -3.74 -3.80 55.75
C LYS A 119 -3.33 -3.08 54.48
N TRP A 120 -2.64 -3.79 53.60
CA TRP A 120 -2.28 -3.31 52.27
C TRP A 120 -3.46 -3.47 51.32
N ASN A 121 -3.78 -2.42 50.58
CA ASN A 121 -4.65 -2.45 49.41
C ASN A 121 -3.81 -2.15 48.17
N VAL A 122 -3.93 -2.99 47.15
CA VAL A 122 -3.19 -2.88 45.91
C VAL A 122 -4.19 -2.72 44.78
N ASN A 123 -4.03 -1.65 44.00
CA ASN A 123 -4.83 -1.38 42.82
C ASN A 123 -3.88 -1.22 41.61
N GLY A 124 -4.39 -1.47 40.42
CA GLY A 124 -3.65 -1.15 39.21
C GLY A 124 -4.49 -1.21 37.95
N GLU A 125 -3.93 -0.65 36.89
CA GLU A 125 -4.47 -0.64 35.53
C GLU A 125 -3.39 -1.14 34.56
N LEU A 126 -3.81 -1.85 33.52
CA LEU A 126 -2.96 -2.42 32.49
C LEU A 126 -3.57 -2.09 31.12
N ASP A 127 -2.77 -1.46 30.25
CA ASP A 127 -3.11 -1.16 28.87
C ASP A 127 -2.18 -1.95 27.95
N ILE A 128 -2.79 -2.69 27.02
CA ILE A 128 -2.10 -3.56 26.07
C ILE A 128 -2.58 -3.19 24.69
N LYS A 129 -1.63 -2.91 23.79
CA LYS A 129 -1.89 -2.80 22.36
C LYS A 129 -0.88 -3.66 21.61
N LEU A 130 -1.37 -4.56 20.77
CA LEU A 130 -0.55 -5.44 19.96
C LEU A 130 -0.96 -5.33 18.49
N GLU A 131 0.01 -5.20 17.61
CA GLU A 131 -0.23 -5.03 16.18
C GLU A 131 0.55 -6.06 15.36
N ASN A 132 -0.13 -6.67 14.38
CA ASN A 132 0.44 -7.61 13.41
C ASN A 132 1.27 -8.76 14.01
N ILE A 133 0.93 -9.24 15.22
CA ILE A 133 1.56 -10.38 15.90
C ILE A 133 1.50 -11.66 15.05
N TRP A 134 0.40 -11.87 14.34
CA TRP A 134 0.13 -13.03 13.50
C TRP A 134 0.41 -12.77 12.02
N ASN A 135 1.01 -11.62 11.68
CA ASN A 135 1.19 -11.14 10.31
C ASN A 135 -0.15 -11.02 9.55
N THR A 136 -1.25 -10.70 10.25
CA THR A 136 -2.60 -10.66 9.69
C THR A 136 -3.16 -9.25 9.55
N MET A 137 -2.33 -8.21 9.72
CA MET A 137 -2.75 -6.81 9.68
C MET A 137 -3.81 -6.48 10.75
N GLU A 138 -3.66 -7.08 11.94
CA GLU A 138 -4.57 -6.95 13.08
C GLU A 138 -4.09 -5.94 14.12
N SER A 139 -5.05 -5.42 14.90
CA SER A 139 -4.85 -4.70 16.16
C SER A 139 -5.61 -5.41 17.24
N VAL A 140 -4.96 -5.72 18.36
CA VAL A 140 -5.55 -6.33 19.55
C VAL A 140 -5.28 -5.46 20.76
#